data_AF-A0A960JQZ1-F1
#
_entry.id   AF-A0A960JQZ1-F1
#
_cell.length_a   1.000
_cell.length_b   1.000
_cell.length_c   1.000
_cell.angle_alpha   90.00
_cell.angle_beta   90.00
_cell.angle_gamma   90.00
#
_symmetry.space_group_name_H-M   'P 1'
#
loop_
_entity.id
_entity.type
_entity.pdbx_description
1 polymer ?
#
loop_
_entity_poly.entity_id
_entity_poly.type
_entity_poly.pdbx_seq_one_letter_code
_entity_poly.pdbx_strand_id
1 'polypeptide(L)'
;MTTTSPYQQLRSHLAYLNLAATAEALPAALDHATKTGQSHTEFLEELLGTEVQATEERRLKGRMRFANFPAPWRIEDFDFTAQPSIDEALIRD
;
A
#
# COMPACT_ATOMS: atom_id res chain seq x y z
N MET A 1 17.68 18.34 30.27
CA MET A 1 16.59 17.51 29.72
C MET A 1 16.20 18.12 28.38
N THR A 2 16.57 17.50 27.26
CA THR A 2 16.24 18.02 25.93
C THR A 2 14.76 17.74 25.67
N THR A 3 13.93 18.79 25.63
CA THR A 3 12.51 18.67 25.31
C THR A 3 12.38 18.33 23.83
N THR A 4 12.13 17.06 23.52
CA THR A 4 11.90 16.59 22.15
C THR A 4 10.66 17.28 21.58
N SER A 5 10.80 17.94 20.42
CA SER A 5 9.66 18.60 19.73
C SER A 5 8.51 17.61 19.49
N PRO A 6 7.23 18.04 19.57
CA PRO A 6 6.07 17.18 19.29
C PRO A 6 6.17 16.45 17.94
N TYR A 7 6.73 17.09 16.92
CA TYR A 7 6.98 16.48 15.61
C TYR A 7 7.96 15.29 15.71
N GLN A 8 9.04 15.45 16.48
CA GLN A 8 10.05 14.40 16.67
C GLN A 8 9.51 13.25 17.52
N GLN A 9 8.65 13.54 18.50
CA GLN A 9 7.93 12.50 19.26
C GLN A 9 6.98 11.73 18.34
N LEU A 10 6.19 12.41 17.51
CA LEU A 10 5.30 11.78 16.54
C LEU A 10 6.07 10.84 15.60
N ARG A 11 7.17 11.32 15.00
CA ARG A 11 8.02 10.49 14.13
C ARG A 11 8.58 9.27 14.87
N SER A 12 8.95 9.43 16.14
CA SER A 12 9.43 8.32 16.99
C SER A 12 8.33 7.30 17.27
N HIS A 13 7.09 7.74 17.54
CA HIS A 13 5.94 6.84 17.73
C HIS A 13 5.62 6.06 16.45
N LEU A 14 5.64 6.72 15.29
CA LEU A 14 5.41 6.05 14.00
C LEU A 14 6.47 4.98 13.73
N ALA A 15 7.73 5.27 14.03
CA ALA A 15 8.81 4.29 13.93
C ALA A 15 8.61 3.10 14.89
N TYR A 16 8.25 3.36 16.15
CA TYR A 16 7.98 2.31 17.14
C TYR A 16 6.84 1.38 16.71
N LEU A 17 5.81 1.92 16.08
CA LEU A 17 4.67 1.17 15.56
C LEU A 17 4.92 0.51 14.19
N ASN A 18 6.13 0.63 13.64
CA ASN A 18 6.50 0.16 12.30
C ASN A 18 5.66 0.77 11.16
N LEU A 19 5.18 2.01 11.33
CA LEU A 19 4.43 2.76 10.33
C LEU A 19 5.39 3.57 9.43
N ALA A 20 6.26 2.86 8.73
CA ALA A 20 7.37 3.45 7.99
C ALA A 20 6.92 4.35 6.83
N ALA A 21 5.89 3.95 6.08
CA ALA A 21 5.38 4.72 4.96
C ALA A 21 4.69 6.00 5.45
N THR A 22 3.93 5.90 6.55
CA THR A 22 3.36 7.09 7.21
C THR A 22 4.47 8.03 7.71
N ALA A 23 5.55 7.52 8.32
CA ALA A 23 6.65 8.35 8.80
C ALA A 23 7.39 9.10 7.67
N GLU A 24 7.47 8.49 6.50
CA GLU A 24 8.05 9.09 5.29
C GLU A 24 7.12 10.15 4.69
N ALA A 25 5.81 9.87 4.62
CA ALA A 25 4.80 10.78 4.07
C ALA A 25 4.45 11.97 4.98
N LEU A 26 4.74 11.87 6.28
CA LEU A 26 4.33 12.84 7.31
C LEU A 26 4.65 14.32 6.96
N PRO A 27 5.86 14.71 6.51
CA PRO A 27 6.16 16.11 6.20
C PRO A 27 5.26 16.68 5.10
N ALA A 28 5.09 15.92 4.00
CA ALA A 28 4.28 16.34 2.87
C ALA A 28 2.79 16.41 3.22
N ALA A 29 2.30 15.45 4.01
CA ALA A 29 0.91 15.43 4.47
C ALA A 29 0.58 16.62 5.38
N LEU A 30 1.50 17.01 6.28
CA LEU A 30 1.33 18.20 7.14
C LEU A 30 1.28 19.50 6.32
N ASP A 31 2.17 19.64 5.34
CA ASP A 31 2.18 20.79 4.43
C ASP A 31 0.89 20.86 3.60
N HIS A 32 0.40 19.70 3.13
CA HIS A 32 -0.84 19.60 2.38
C HIS A 32 -2.05 20.03 3.23
N ALA A 33 -2.23 19.42 4.41
CA ALA A 33 -3.34 19.72 5.30
C ALA A 33 -3.39 21.20 5.72
N THR A 34 -2.22 21.81 5.92
CA THR A 34 -2.12 23.25 6.23
C THR A 34 -2.59 24.12 5.07
N LYS A 35 -2.29 23.75 3.82
CA LYS A 35 -2.66 24.50 2.62
C LYS A 35 -4.14 24.33 2.26
N THR A 36 -4.68 23.14 2.46
CA THR A 36 -6.06 22.80 2.07
C THR A 36 -7.08 23.04 3.17
N GLY A 37 -6.63 23.24 4.41
CA GLY A 37 -7.52 23.41 5.56
C GLY A 37 -8.28 22.13 5.91
N GLN A 38 -7.68 20.97 5.65
CA GLN A 38 -8.26 19.66 5.97
C GLN A 38 -8.66 19.56 7.44
N SER A 39 -9.76 18.88 7.71
CA SER A 39 -10.09 18.49 9.08
C SER A 39 -9.07 17.50 9.62
N HIS A 40 -8.94 17.44 10.95
CA HIS A 40 -8.02 16.51 11.61
C HIS A 40 -8.31 15.05 11.24
N THR A 41 -9.59 14.70 11.07
CA THR A 41 -10.01 13.34 10.72
C THR A 41 -9.60 12.99 9.28
N GLU A 42 -9.82 13.89 8.32
CA GLU A 42 -9.41 13.69 6.92
C GLU A 42 -7.89 13.56 6.81
N PHE A 43 -7.14 14.42 7.49
CA PHE A 43 -5.68 14.33 7.51
C PHE A 43 -5.19 12.98 8.07
N LEU A 44 -5.75 12.52 9.19
CA LEU A 44 -5.35 11.25 9.79
C LEU A 44 -5.74 10.05 8.93
N GLU A 45 -6.90 10.09 8.27
CA GLU A 45 -7.35 9.05 7.35
C GLU A 45 -6.40 8.93 6.15
N GLU A 46 -6.10 10.04 5.48
CA GLU A 46 -5.22 10.07 4.30
C GLU A 46 -3.80 9.59 4.67
N LEU A 47 -3.28 10.09 5.80
CA LEU A 47 -1.93 9.77 6.27
C LEU A 47 -1.78 8.28 6.65
N LEU A 48 -2.78 7.70 7.33
CA LEU A 48 -2.75 6.29 7.72
C LEU A 48 -3.13 5.38 6.53
N GLY A 49 -3.94 5.86 5.59
CA GLY A 49 -4.27 5.17 4.34
C GLY A 49 -3.02 4.83 3.53
N THR A 50 -2.02 5.73 3.54
CA THR A 50 -0.72 5.49 2.91
C THR A 50 -0.02 4.23 3.46
N GLU A 51 -0.08 4.01 4.78
CA GLU A 51 0.53 2.83 5.40
C GLU A 51 -0.30 1.56 5.18
N VAL A 52 -1.63 1.69 5.13
CA VAL A 52 -2.52 0.57 4.77
C VAL A 52 -2.16 0.07 3.38
N GLN A 53 -2.08 0.95 2.39
CA GLN A 53 -1.71 0.59 1.02
C GLN A 53 -0.32 -0.07 0.97
N ALA A 54 0.68 0.53 1.61
CA ALA A 54 2.03 -0.04 1.65
C ALA A 54 2.06 -1.42 2.33
N THR A 55 1.24 -1.63 3.36
CA THR A 55 1.10 -2.92 4.05
C THR A 55 0.44 -3.97 3.17
N GLU A 56 -0.60 -3.60 2.43
CA GLU A 56 -1.28 -4.49 1.49
C GLU A 56 -0.36 -4.93 0.36
N GLU A 57 0.40 -4.00 -0.22
CA GLU A 57 1.40 -4.28 -1.26
C GLU A 57 2.49 -5.23 -0.74
N ARG A 58 3.04 -4.98 0.45
CA ARG A 58 4.02 -5.87 1.10
C ARG A 58 3.45 -7.27 1.33
N ARG A 59 2.21 -7.36 1.83
CA ARG A 59 1.53 -8.65 2.06
C ARG A 59 1.30 -9.39 0.76
N LEU A 60 0.84 -8.70 -0.29
CA LEU A 60 0.63 -9.29 -1.61
C LEU A 60 1.95 -9.82 -2.19
N LYS A 61 3.00 -9.00 -2.18
CA LYS A 61 4.34 -9.39 -2.64
C LYS A 61 4.87 -10.59 -1.86
N GLY A 62 4.66 -10.62 -0.55
CA GLY A 62 5.00 -11.77 0.29
C GLY A 62 4.27 -13.04 -0.15
N ARG A 63 2.95 -12.99 -0.28
CA ARG A 63 2.14 -14.13 -0.75
C ARG A 63 2.60 -14.62 -2.12
N MET A 64 2.81 -13.71 -3.08
CA MET A 64 3.28 -14.07 -4.43
C MET A 64 4.65 -14.76 -4.38
N ARG A 65 5.58 -14.29 -3.55
CA ARG A 65 6.89 -14.93 -3.38
C ARG A 65 6.77 -16.37 -2.86
N PHE A 66 5.79 -16.65 -2.01
CA PHE A 66 5.60 -17.97 -1.39
C PHE A 66 4.62 -18.88 -2.13
N ALA A 67 3.88 -18.37 -3.12
CA ALA A 67 2.88 -19.14 -3.85
C ALA A 67 3.46 -20.21 -4.79
N ASN A 68 4.79 -20.26 -4.96
CA ASN A 68 5.52 -21.23 -5.79
C ASN A 68 4.91 -21.40 -7.20
N PHE A 69 4.36 -20.31 -7.76
CA PHE A 69 3.80 -20.35 -9.10
C PHE A 69 4.92 -20.62 -10.10
N PRO A 70 4.75 -21.57 -11.03
CA PRO A 70 5.77 -21.95 -12.00
C PRO A 70 6.15 -20.81 -12.95
N ALA A 71 5.24 -19.86 -13.16
CA ALA A 71 5.45 -18.62 -13.92
C ALA A 71 4.38 -17.59 -13.51
N PRO A 72 4.58 -16.28 -13.74
CA PRO A 72 3.58 -15.25 -13.48
C PRO A 72 2.49 -15.21 -14.57
N TRP A 73 2.13 -16.35 -15.15
CA TRP A 73 1.15 -16.40 -16.23
C TRP A 73 -0.23 -16.01 -15.71
N ARG A 74 -0.83 -15.04 -16.39
CA ARG A 74 -2.21 -14.61 -16.22
C ARG A 74 -3.08 -15.37 -17.19
N ILE A 75 -4.39 -15.41 -16.93
CA ILE A 75 -5.34 -15.95 -17.91
C ILE A 75 -5.28 -15.17 -19.24
N GLU A 76 -4.87 -13.90 -19.16
CA GLU A 76 -4.60 -13.00 -20.27
C GLU A 76 -3.47 -13.50 -21.18
N ASP A 77 -2.51 -14.24 -20.61
CA ASP A 77 -1.35 -14.79 -21.33
C ASP A 77 -1.66 -16.17 -21.96
N PHE A 78 -2.86 -16.71 -21.76
CA PHE A 78 -3.24 -18.02 -22.27
C PHE A 78 -3.61 -17.95 -23.75
N ASP A 79 -2.90 -18.72 -24.59
CA ASP A 79 -3.21 -18.86 -26.02
C ASP A 79 -4.35 -19.87 -26.22
N PHE A 80 -5.58 -19.37 -26.26
CA PHE A 80 -6.78 -20.17 -26.56
C PHE A 80 -6.78 -20.77 -27.96
N THR A 81 -5.99 -20.23 -28.90
CA THR A 81 -5.88 -20.79 -30.25
C THR A 81 -5.04 -22.07 -30.28
N ALA A 82 -4.10 -22.22 -29.33
CA ALA A 82 -3.33 -23.43 -29.15
C ALA A 82 -4.10 -24.56 -28.45
N GLN A 83 -5.22 -24.24 -27.76
CA GLN A 83 -6.13 -25.22 -27.14
C GLN A 83 -7.60 -24.92 -27.48
N PRO A 84 -8.06 -25.31 -28.69
CA PRO A 84 -9.41 -24.99 -29.17
C PRO A 84 -10.53 -25.77 -28.46
N SER A 85 -10.21 -26.74 -27.59
CA SER A 85 -11.23 -27.46 -26.81
C SER A 85 -11.74 -26.68 -25.59
N ILE A 86 -11.13 -25.53 -25.27
CA ILE A 86 -11.49 -24.69 -24.14
C ILE A 86 -12.31 -23.50 -24.65
N ASP A 87 -13.50 -23.30 -24.08
CA ASP A 87 -14.36 -22.16 -24.39
C ASP A 87 -13.87 -20.91 -23.63
N GLU A 88 -13.32 -19.96 -24.39
CA GLU A 88 -12.82 -18.69 -23.85
C GLU A 88 -13.92 -17.86 -23.20
N ALA A 89 -15.15 -17.89 -23.73
CA ALA A 89 -16.26 -17.10 -23.20
C ALA A 89 -16.66 -17.56 -21.79
N LEU A 90 -16.54 -18.86 -21.50
CA LEU A 90 -16.82 -19.42 -20.17
C LEU A 90 -15.75 -19.07 -19.13
N ILE A 91 -14.52 -18.80 -19.57
CA ILE A 91 -13.38 -18.52 -18.68
C ILE A 91 -13.25 -17.02 -18.34
N ARG A 92 -13.81 -16.14 -19.18
CA ARG A 92 -13.73 -14.68 -19.00
C ARG A 92 -14.94 -14.06 -18.27
N ASP A 93 -15.98 -14.83 -17.99
CA ASP A 93 -17.18 -14.46 -17.21
C ASP A 93 -16.95 -14.68 -15.70
#